data_AF-A0A5S5D310-F1
#
_entry.id   AF-A0A5S5D310-F1
#
_cell.length_a   1.000
_cell.length_b   1.000
_cell.length_c   1.000
_cell.angle_alpha   90.00
_cell.angle_beta   90.00
_cell.angle_gamma   90.00
#
_symmetry.space_group_name_H-M   'P 1'
#
loop_
_entity.id
_entity.type
_entity.pdbx_description
1 polymer ?
#
loop_
_entity_poly.entity_id
_entity_poly.type
_entity_poly.pdbx_seq_one_letter_code
_entity_poly.pdbx_strand_id
1 'polypeptide(L)' 'MTSDHAAGRDQATGRAHAVLRSTADLPAPWAAVCGASVGVVQGRWDGPRGRESADPCPDCLRITSG' A
#
# COMPACT_ATOMS: atom_id res chain seq x y z
N MET A 1 1.32 17.64 -3.73
CA MET A 1 1.35 16.44 -4.60
C MET A 1 0.49 15.39 -3.93
N THR A 2 -0.55 14.92 -4.61
CA THR A 2 -1.33 13.77 -4.13
C THR A 2 -0.44 12.53 -4.26
N SER A 3 -0.27 11.73 -3.21
CA SER A 3 0.40 10.44 -3.36
C SER A 3 -0.39 9.59 -4.35
N ASP A 4 0.29 9.09 -5.39
CA ASP A 4 -0.28 8.20 -6.41
C ASP A 4 -0.56 6.80 -5.88
N HIS A 5 -0.35 6.57 -4.58
CA HIS A 5 -0.49 5.29 -3.95
C HIS A 5 -1.52 5.32 -2.82
N ALA A 6 -2.35 4.28 -2.79
CA ALA A 6 -3.21 3.97 -1.67
C ALA A 6 -2.49 3.07 -0.67
N ALA A 7 -2.88 3.15 0.60
CA ALA A 7 -2.36 2.25 1.63
C ALA A 7 -3.13 0.92 1.59
N GLY A 8 -2.42 -0.17 1.31
CA GLY A 8 -2.92 -1.54 1.36
C GLY A 8 -2.43 -2.28 2.59
N ARG A 9 -3.13 -3.34 3.02
CA ARG A 9 -2.59 -4.36 3.94
C ARG A 9 -2.69 -5.76 3.36
N ASP A 10 -1.64 -6.54 3.50
CA ASP A 10 -1.70 -7.97 3.20
C ASP A 10 -2.50 -8.71 4.28
N GLN A 11 -3.13 -9.83 3.91
CA GLN A 11 -4.00 -10.57 4.82
C GLN A 11 -3.23 -11.47 5.79
N ALA A 12 -1.98 -11.83 5.47
CA ALA A 12 -1.22 -12.79 6.25
C ALA A 12 -0.56 -12.16 7.48
N THR A 13 -0.05 -10.93 7.33
CA THR A 13 0.75 -10.23 8.33
C THR A 13 0.18 -8.87 8.73
N GLY A 14 -0.70 -8.29 7.90
CA GLY A 14 -1.24 -6.95 8.13
C GLY A 14 -0.23 -5.83 7.85
N ARG A 15 0.91 -6.15 7.22
CA ARG A 15 1.94 -5.19 6.82
C ARG A 15 1.37 -4.17 5.83
N ALA A 16 1.76 -2.92 5.99
CA ALA A 16 1.31 -1.87 5.08
C ALA A 16 2.08 -1.93 3.76
N HIS A 17 1.36 -1.92 2.64
CA HIS A 17 1.89 -1.92 1.29
C HIS A 17 1.39 -0.72 0.49
N ALA A 18 2.20 -0.24 -0.46
CA ALA A 18 1.76 0.75 -1.42
C ALA A 18 1.04 0.05 -2.58
N VAL A 19 -0.21 0.43 -2.83
CA VAL A 19 -1.02 -0.04 -3.97
C VAL A 19 -1.22 1.13 -4.93
N LEU A 20 -1.18 0.88 -6.24
CA LEU A 20 -1.48 1.92 -7.23
C LEU A 20 -2.89 2.45 -7.01
N ARG A 21 -3.02 3.77 -6.85
CA ARG A 21 -4.32 4.39 -6.58
C ARG A 21 -5.35 4.13 -7.67
N SER A 22 -4.92 4.04 -8.94
CA SER A 22 -5.77 3.69 -10.08
C SER A 22 -6.40 2.30 -10.00
N THR A 23 -5.84 1.40 -9.18
CA THR A 23 -6.36 0.05 -8.98
C THR A 23 -7.19 -0.10 -7.71
N ALA A 24 -7.21 0.92 -6.82
CA ALA A 24 -7.80 0.83 -5.49
C ALA A 24 -9.32 0.57 -5.50
N ASP A 25 -10.02 0.96 -6.57
CA ASP A 25 -11.46 0.76 -6.72
C ASP A 25 -11.82 -0.60 -7.38
N LEU A 26 -10.82 -1.39 -7.79
CA LEU A 26 -11.01 -2.74 -8.31
C LEU A 26 -11.27 -3.75 -7.17
N PRO A 27 -11.92 -4.90 -7.44
CA PRO A 27 -12.10 -5.93 -6.43
C PRO A 27 -10.78 -6.55 -5.98
N ALA A 28 -10.71 -6.94 -4.71
CA ALA A 28 -9.58 -7.65 -4.13
C ALA A 28 -9.34 -9.03 -4.81
N PRO A 29 -8.10 -9.56 -4.75
CA PRO A 29 -6.91 -8.98 -4.14
C PRO A 29 -6.25 -7.91 -5.02
N TRP A 30 -5.67 -6.88 -4.38
CA TRP A 30 -4.84 -5.89 -5.07
C TRP A 30 -3.37 -6.34 -5.10
N ALA A 31 -2.63 -5.85 -6.09
CA ALA A 31 -1.19 -5.99 -6.12
C ALA A 31 -0.54 -4.75 -5.51
N ALA A 32 0.33 -4.95 -4.52
CA ALA A 32 1.27 -3.93 -4.09
C ALA A 32 2.32 -3.67 -5.18
N VAL A 33 2.95 -2.50 -5.16
CA VAL A 33 4.07 -2.19 -6.09
C VAL A 33 5.29 -3.11 -5.92
N CYS A 34 5.42 -3.78 -4.77
CA CYS A 34 6.44 -4.80 -4.55
C CYS A 34 6.01 -6.21 -4.99
N GLY A 35 4.80 -6.38 -5.54
CA GLY A 35 4.24 -7.66 -5.98
C GLY A 35 3.46 -8.43 -4.91
N ALA A 36 3.42 -7.96 -3.66
CA ALA A 36 2.65 -8.63 -2.59
C ALA A 36 1.14 -8.54 -2.81
N SER A 37 0.41 -9.59 -2.45
CA SER A 37 -1.05 -9.61 -2.47
C SER A 37 -1.62 -8.83 -1.28
N VAL A 38 -2.49 -7.87 -1.58
CA VAL A 38 -3.14 -6.98 -0.61
C VAL A 38 -4.62 -7.34 -0.53
N GLY A 39 -5.13 -7.51 0.69
CA GLY A 39 -6.51 -7.88 0.95
C GLY A 39 -7.44 -6.73 1.29
N VAL A 40 -6.89 -5.58 1.67
CA VAL A 40 -7.65 -4.37 1.96
C VAL A 40 -6.86 -3.15 1.52
N VAL A 41 -7.53 -2.19 0.89
CA VAL A 41 -6.96 -0.88 0.56
C VAL A 41 -7.78 0.18 1.30
N GLN A 42 -7.13 1.00 2.12
CA GLN A 42 -7.79 2.05 2.89
C GLN A 42 -6.89 3.25 3.14
N GLY A 43 -7.30 4.40 2.63
CA GLY A 43 -6.59 5.66 2.80
C GLY A 43 -5.40 5.80 1.86
N ARG A 44 -4.51 6.75 2.20
CA ARG A 44 -3.36 7.11 1.36
C ARG A 44 -2.09 6.47 1.87
N TRP A 45 -1.19 6.12 0.96
CA TRP A 45 0.12 5.57 1.31
C TRP A 45 0.98 6.57 2.10
N ASP A 46 0.91 7.86 1.77
CA ASP A 46 1.65 8.93 2.46
C ASP A 46 1.05 9.37 3.80
N GLY A 47 0.25 8.53 4.46
CA GLY A 47 -0.37 8.85 5.75
C GLY A 47 -0.30 7.72 6.78
N PRO A 48 -1.09 7.82 7.86
CA PRO A 48 -1.04 6.94 9.04
C PRO A 48 -1.19 5.44 8.75
N ARG A 49 -1.83 5.09 7.63
CA ARG A 49 -2.09 3.71 7.23
C ARG A 49 -1.02 3.12 6.31
N GLY A 50 -0.13 3.96 5.75
CA GLY A 50 0.93 3.57 4.84
C GLY A 50 2.32 3.78 5.44
N ARG A 51 3.05 4.79 5.00
CA ARG A 51 4.44 5.08 5.41
C ARG A 51 4.60 5.29 6.92
N GLU A 52 3.58 5.83 7.57
CA GLU A 52 3.55 6.09 9.01
C GLU A 52 2.97 4.91 9.83
N SER A 53 2.58 3.81 9.17
CA SER A 53 2.13 2.59 9.85
C SER A 53 3.25 2.00 10.71
N ALA A 54 2.89 1.26 11.76
CA ALA A 54 3.86 0.60 12.64
C ALA A 54 4.74 -0.44 11.93
N ASP A 55 4.21 -1.12 10.90
CA ASP A 55 4.94 -2.05 10.04
C ASP A 55 4.71 -1.72 8.55
N PRO A 56 5.47 -0.76 7.97
CA PRO A 56 5.43 -0.46 6.56
C PRO A 56 6.39 -1.38 5.78
N CYS A 57 5.97 -1.84 4.60
CA CYS A 57 6.81 -2.66 3.74
C CYS A 57 8.06 -1.89 3.29
N PRO A 58 9.27 -2.36 3.60
CA PRO A 58 10.51 -1.65 3.27
C PRO A 58 10.73 -1.51 1.76
N ASP A 59 10.25 -2.46 0.96
CA ASP A 59 10.35 -2.38 -0.49
C ASP A 59 9.40 -1.34 -1.08
N CYS A 60 8.15 -1.28 -0.60
CA CYS A 60 7.22 -0.21 -0.97
C CYS A 60 7.75 1.15 -0.54
N LEU A 61 8.35 1.28 0.65
CA LEU A 61 9.00 2.52 1.07
C LEU A 61 10.09 2.94 0.09
N ARG A 62 10.98 2.02 -0.30
CA ARG A 62 12.08 2.32 -1.24
C ARG A 62 11.55 2.73 -2.62
N ILE A 63 10.61 1.98 -3.18
CA ILE A 63 10.06 2.20 -4.53
C ILE A 63 9.32 3.54 -4.63
N THR A 64 8.62 3.94 -3.56
CA THR A 64 7.78 5.15 -3.56
C THR A 64 8.47 6.40 -3.00
N SER A 65 9.72 6.29 -2.58
CA SER A 65 10.53 7.43 -2.10
C SER A 65 11.47 8.01 -3.17
N GLY A 66 11.56 7.35 -4.33
CA GLY A 66 12.24 7.87 -5.52
C GLY A 66 11.30 8.73 -6.35
#